data_AF-A0A2N1HQZ0-F1
#
_entry.id   AF-A0A2N1HQZ0-F1
#
_cell.length_a   1.000
_cell.length_b   1.000
_cell.length_c   1.000
_cell.angle_alpha   90.00
_cell.angle_beta   90.00
_cell.angle_gamma   90.00
#
_symmetry.space_group_name_H-M   'P 1'
#
loop_
_entity.id
_entity.type
_entity.pdbx_description
1 polymer ?
#
loop_
_entity_poly.entity_id
_entity_poly.type
_entity_poly.pdbx_seq_one_letter_code
_entity_poly.pdbx_strand_id
1 'polypeptide(L)' 'MATSQDDYKQNLSVKHASKAGLRGKINANCIDCVNDPIEAGSWRKQVENCCGYSCSLYPVRPTTLNAKK' A
#
# COMPACT_ATOMS: atom_id res chain seq x y z
N MET A 1 -3.79 18.88 13.28
CA MET A 1 -2.34 18.92 13.03
C MET A 1 -2.00 17.68 12.24
N ALA A 2 -1.67 17.80 10.96
CA ALA A 2 -1.19 16.66 10.18
C ALA A 2 0.11 16.20 10.83
N THR A 3 0.13 14.97 11.31
CA THR A 3 1.34 14.42 11.91
C THR A 3 2.31 14.10 10.77
N SER A 4 3.61 14.17 11.02
CA SER A 4 4.68 13.74 10.09
C SER A 4 4.43 12.34 9.48
N GLN A 5 3.58 11.54 10.13
CA GLN A 5 3.19 10.19 9.73
C GLN A 5 2.12 10.18 8.64
N ASP A 6 1.12 11.07 8.72
CA ASP A 6 0.15 11.26 7.64
C ASP A 6 0.84 11.74 6.36
N ASP A 7 1.83 12.63 6.51
CA ASP A 7 2.66 13.09 5.40
C ASP A 7 3.45 11.93 4.76
N TYR A 8 4.02 11.03 5.55
CA TYR A 8 4.71 9.84 5.01
C TYR A 8 3.77 8.97 4.17
N LYS A 9 2.60 8.64 4.71
CA LYS A 9 1.59 7.83 4.01
C LYS A 9 1.12 8.51 2.72
N GLN A 10 0.84 9.81 2.77
CA GLN A 10 0.43 10.58 1.59
C GLN A 10 1.53 10.64 0.53
N ASN A 11 2.77 10.90 0.92
CA ASN A 11 3.91 10.91 -0.01
C ASN A 11 4.06 9.57 -0.73
N LEU A 12 3.89 8.45 -0.01
CA LEU A 12 3.93 7.11 -0.61
C LEU A 12 2.76 6.88 -1.57
N SER A 13 1.54 7.26 -1.16
CA SER A 13 0.34 7.15 -1.99
C SER A 13 0.49 7.95 -3.29
N VAL A 14 0.87 9.23 -3.21
CA VAL A 14 1.09 10.13 -4.36
C VAL A 14 2.17 9.57 -5.29
N LYS A 15 3.29 9.06 -4.75
CA LYS A 15 4.35 8.43 -5.55
C LYS A 15 3.87 7.23 -6.36
N HIS A 16 2.90 6.46 -5.84
CA HIS A 16 2.34 5.32 -6.54
C HIS A 16 1.21 5.71 -7.49
N ALA A 17 0.40 6.71 -7.13
CA ALA A 17 -0.68 7.25 -7.94
C ALA A 17 -0.17 7.94 -9.22
N SER A 18 1.01 8.57 -9.17
CA SER A 18 1.64 9.22 -10.33
C SER A 18 2.19 8.25 -11.38
N LYS A 19 2.27 6.95 -11.07
CA LYS A 19 2.74 5.94 -12.04
C LYS A 19 1.67 5.65 -13.08
N ALA A 20 2.08 5.54 -14.33
CA ALA A 20 1.21 5.15 -15.43
C ALA A 20 0.58 3.75 -15.20
N GLY A 21 -0.64 3.59 -15.69
CA GLY A 21 -1.38 2.32 -15.63
C GLY A 21 -2.14 2.06 -14.33
N LEU A 22 -2.86 0.94 -14.30
CA LEU A 22 -3.76 0.59 -13.20
C LEU A 22 -3.01 0.16 -11.92
N ARG A 23 -1.83 -0.45 -12.06
CA ARG A 23 -1.06 -0.97 -10.93
C ARG A 23 -0.63 0.13 -9.96
N GLY A 24 -0.30 1.33 -10.46
CA GLY A 24 0.02 2.49 -9.62
C GLY A 24 -1.14 2.90 -8.73
N LYS A 25 -2.34 3.04 -9.33
CA LYS A 25 -3.59 3.40 -8.65
C LYS A 25 -4.01 2.37 -7.61
N ILE A 26 -3.91 1.08 -7.92
CA ILE A 26 -4.21 -0.01 -6.96
C ILE A 26 -3.25 0.07 -5.76
N ASN A 27 -1.95 0.26 -6.01
CA ASN A 27 -0.97 0.38 -4.93
C ASN A 27 -1.26 1.58 -4.04
N ALA A 28 -1.57 2.74 -4.63
CA ALA A 28 -1.92 3.95 -3.88
C ALA A 28 -3.16 3.73 -3.00
N ASN A 29 -4.21 3.09 -3.55
CA ASN A 29 -5.40 2.73 -2.77
C ASN A 29 -5.08 1.77 -1.62
N CYS A 30 -4.25 0.76 -1.85
CA CYS A 30 -3.86 -0.18 -0.79
C CYS A 30 -3.01 0.50 0.30
N ILE A 31 -2.10 1.40 -0.07
CA ILE A 31 -1.34 2.21 0.88
C ILE A 31 -2.30 3.05 1.71
N ASP A 32 -3.24 3.75 1.07
CA ASP A 32 -4.19 4.60 1.78
C ASP A 32 -5.11 3.81 2.73
N CYS A 33 -5.49 2.60 2.35
CA CYS A 33 -6.39 1.75 3.11
C CYS A 33 -5.76 1.17 4.39
N VAL A 34 -4.56 0.59 4.32
CA VAL A 34 -4.00 -0.22 5.43
C VAL A 34 -2.59 0.16 5.86
N ASN A 35 -1.86 1.01 5.11
CA ASN A 35 -0.50 1.37 5.52
C ASN A 35 -0.53 2.19 6.82
N ASP A 36 0.07 1.63 7.87
CA ASP A 36 0.40 2.29 9.12
C ASP A 36 1.92 2.58 9.13
N PRO A 37 2.32 3.87 9.17
CA PRO A 37 3.73 4.27 9.23
C PRO A 37 4.48 3.83 10.49
N ILE A 38 3.77 3.49 11.58
CA ILE A 38 4.36 3.07 12.85
C ILE A 38 4.69 1.57 12.82
N GLU A 39 3.84 0.79 12.15
CA GLU A 39 3.98 -0.65 12.08
C GLU A 39 5.26 -1.07 11.37
N ALA A 40 5.97 -2.02 11.97
CA ALA A 40 7.23 -2.50 11.44
C ALA A 40 7.05 -3.22 10.10
N GLY A 41 8.01 -3.02 9.19
CA GLY A 41 8.04 -3.69 7.89
C GLY A 41 7.64 -2.78 6.74
N SER A 42 7.47 -3.37 5.55
CA SER A 42 7.11 -2.61 4.35
C SER A 42 5.59 -2.48 4.23
N TRP A 43 5.12 -1.37 3.64
CA TRP A 43 3.71 -1.17 3.30
C TRP A 43 3.11 -2.36 2.52
N ARG A 44 3.92 -3.01 1.66
CA ARG A 44 3.51 -4.21 0.91
C ARG A 44 3.23 -5.39 1.84
N LYS A 45 4.01 -5.54 2.91
CA LYS A 45 3.80 -6.59 3.90
C LYS A 45 2.52 -6.35 4.68
N GLN A 46 2.23 -5.11 5.04
CA GLN A 46 0.98 -4.74 5.70
C GLN A 46 -0.24 -4.99 4.80
N VAL A 47 -0.14 -4.66 3.50
CA VAL A 47 -1.19 -4.98 2.51
C VAL A 47 -1.38 -6.48 2.31
N GLU A 48 -0.29 -7.24 2.26
CA GLU A 48 -0.33 -8.71 2.19
C GLU A 48 -0.98 -9.34 3.41
N ASN A 49 -0.75 -8.77 4.60
CA ASN A 49 -1.35 -9.20 5.86
C ASN A 49 -2.78 -8.67 6.07
N CYS A 50 -3.35 -7.91 5.13
CA CYS A 50 -4.68 -7.33 5.29
C CYS A 50 -5.78 -8.41 5.23
N CYS A 51 -6.48 -8.62 6.35
CA CYS A 51 -7.57 -9.60 6.50
C CYS A 51 -8.89 -9.22 5.80
N GLY A 52 -8.93 -8.12 5.03
CA GLY A 52 -10.11 -7.71 4.27
C GLY A 52 -10.33 -8.58 3.03
N TYR A 53 -10.65 -9.87 3.19
CA TYR A 53 -10.84 -10.84 2.09
C TYR A 53 -12.01 -10.49 1.16
N SER A 54 -12.99 -9.72 1.64
CA SER A 54 -14.14 -9.23 0.86
C SER A 54 -13.83 -8.04 -0.06
N CYS A 55 -12.60 -7.50 0.00
CA CYS A 55 -12.21 -6.36 -0.81
C CYS A 55 -12.11 -6.75 -2.29
N SER A 56 -12.71 -5.94 -3.18
CA SER A 56 -12.66 -6.16 -4.63
C SER A 56 -11.23 -6.15 -5.20
N LEU A 57 -10.28 -5.52 -4.51
CA LEU A 57 -8.86 -5.50 -4.90
C LEU A 57 -8.06 -6.67 -4.35
N TYR A 58 -8.63 -7.51 -3.46
CA TYR A 58 -7.96 -8.67 -2.85
C TYR A 58 -7.14 -9.51 -3.85
N PRO A 59 -7.67 -9.97 -5.00
CA PRO A 59 -6.92 -10.81 -5.94
C PRO A 59 -5.77 -10.08 -6.65
N VAL A 60 -5.76 -8.75 -6.63
CA VAL A 60 -4.77 -7.92 -7.34
C VAL A 60 -3.93 -7.08 -6.38
N ARG A 61 -3.95 -7.38 -5.08
CA ARG A 61 -3.16 -6.64 -4.09
C ARG A 61 -1.66 -6.73 -4.39
N PRO A 62 -0.90 -5.67 -4.04
CA PRO A 62 0.55 -5.75 -4.02
C PRO A 62 1.01 -6.72 -2.93
N THR A 63 1.74 -7.74 -3.34
CA THR A 63 2.47 -8.64 -2.45
C THR A 63 3.91 -8.18 -2.28
N THR A 64 4.58 -8.68 -1.25
CA THR A 64 6.02 -8.53 -1.13
C THR A 64 6.71 -9.25 -2.29
N LEU A 65 7.70 -8.58 -2.91
CA LEU A 65 8.54 -9.23 -3.92
C LEU A 65 9.46 -10.19 -3.19
N ASN A 66 9.03 -11.43 -2.98
CA ASN A 66 9.95 -12.49 -2.64
C ASN A 66 10.91 -12.65 -3.82
N ALA A 67 12.15 -12.22 -3.65
CA ALA A 67 13.23 -12.46 -4.59
C ALA A 67 13.59 -13.96 -4.58
N LYS A 68 12.75 -14.84 -5.14
CA LYS A 68 13.11 -16.21 -5.56
C LYS A 68 12.16 -16.71 -6.64
N LYS A 69 12.68 -16.83 -7.86
CA LYS A 69 12.49 -18.05 -8.65
C LYS A 69 13.87 -18.53 -9.07
#